data_AF-A0A520FLG7-F1
#
_entry.id   AF-A0A520FLG7-F1
#
_cell.length_a   1.000
_cell.length_b   1.000
_cell.length_c   1.000
_cell.angle_alpha   90.00
_cell.angle_beta   90.00
_cell.angle_gamma   90.00
#
_symmetry.space_group_name_H-M   'P 1'
#
loop_
_entity.id
_entity.type
_entity.pdbx_description
1 polymer ?
#
loop_
_entity_poly.entity_id
_entity_poly.type
_entity_poly.pdbx_seq_one_letter_code
_entity_poly.pdbx_strand_id
1 'polypeptide(L)'
;MSLPDCSLNVKFRSLAVRSDDATVTAQAALEITTLVSAHVNLIAKDLLTTYEAERDAWRQRRSASRSARISDILGDLPVDIGAAEAALGYRLSQYHLGVIVWAERGEGADDELSHLEEAVTALATPLGIRGHPLFEPRDEHTGWAWLPLGGQNNVDHAKFAAITASWDLPVSVAVGAPQKGVAGFVRTHSQANQARAVAQVARVPTPRIFSIADLGAVALMCSDLSAGRAWVADVLGPLAASDPATEDLRTTLREFLRTGGSYAAAATALHMHKNSVVYRIHKIEDQLGRNVRDGRLELENALELCYWLGGAVLAADPYGT
;
A
#
# COMPACT_ATOMS: atom_id res chain seq x y z
N MET A 1 27.13 22.00 -35.70
CA MET A 1 25.85 22.12 -36.44
C MET A 1 26.19 22.60 -37.84
N SER A 2 26.22 21.70 -38.81
CA SER A 2 26.68 22.00 -40.18
C SER A 2 25.48 22.44 -41.01
N LEU A 3 25.53 23.65 -41.57
CA LEU A 3 24.51 24.19 -42.48
C LEU A 3 24.45 23.34 -43.77
N PRO A 4 23.27 22.85 -44.21
CA PRO A 4 23.11 22.30 -45.55
C PRO A 4 22.78 23.45 -46.54
N ASP A 5 23.78 24.26 -46.93
CA ASP A 5 23.52 25.57 -47.56
C ASP A 5 23.90 25.71 -49.05
N CYS A 6 24.13 24.63 -49.79
CA CYS A 6 24.52 24.76 -51.21
C CYS A 6 23.48 24.25 -52.23
N SER A 7 22.67 23.25 -51.88
CA SER A 7 21.75 22.64 -52.87
C SER A 7 20.40 23.35 -52.99
N LEU A 8 19.96 24.09 -51.97
CA LEU A 8 18.65 24.75 -51.94
C LEU A 8 18.65 26.07 -52.74
N ASN A 9 19.71 26.87 -52.58
CA ASN A 9 19.87 28.16 -53.28
C ASN A 9 19.91 28.00 -54.81
N VAL A 10 20.41 26.87 -55.32
CA VAL A 10 20.50 26.59 -56.76
C VAL A 10 19.12 26.28 -57.36
N LYS A 11 18.26 25.53 -56.66
CA LYS A 11 16.90 25.20 -57.11
C LYS A 11 15.94 26.39 -57.06
N PHE A 12 16.07 27.27 -56.06
CA PHE A 12 15.28 28.50 -55.99
C PHE A 12 15.62 29.48 -57.11
N ARG A 13 16.91 29.57 -57.51
CA ARG A 13 17.34 30.43 -58.64
C ARG A 13 16.80 29.98 -59.99
N SER A 14 16.57 28.68 -60.21
CA SER A 14 16.02 28.18 -61.48
C SER A 14 14.51 28.43 -61.64
N LEU A 15 13.76 28.60 -60.54
CA LEU A 15 12.31 28.86 -60.57
C LEU A 15 11.97 30.33 -60.88
N ALA A 16 12.89 31.26 -60.65
CA ALA A 16 12.64 32.69 -60.83
C ALA A 16 12.71 33.19 -62.28
N VAL A 17 13.15 32.37 -63.24
CA VAL A 17 13.49 32.88 -64.60
C VAL A 17 12.41 32.64 -65.65
N ARG A 18 11.43 31.75 -65.48
CA ARG A 18 10.34 31.57 -66.47
C ARG A 18 9.07 31.06 -65.81
N SER A 19 8.01 31.86 -65.69
CA SER A 19 6.70 31.30 -65.35
C SER A 19 5.51 32.18 -65.76
N ASP A 20 5.05 32.00 -67.00
CA ASP A 20 3.64 32.20 -67.38
C ASP A 20 2.88 30.84 -67.42
N ASP A 21 3.48 29.77 -66.90
CA ASP A 21 2.92 28.42 -66.91
C ASP A 21 2.36 28.06 -65.52
N ALA A 22 1.02 28.07 -65.42
CA ALA A 22 0.28 27.78 -64.19
C ALA A 22 0.64 26.41 -63.56
N THR A 23 1.12 25.47 -64.38
CA THR A 23 1.50 24.13 -63.93
C THR A 23 2.83 24.16 -63.15
N VAL A 24 3.79 24.98 -63.60
CA VAL A 24 5.10 25.12 -62.97
C VAL A 24 4.98 25.88 -61.64
N THR A 25 4.15 26.92 -61.57
CA THR A 25 3.86 27.64 -60.32
C THR A 25 3.12 26.78 -59.31
N ALA A 26 2.12 25.99 -59.74
CA ALA A 26 1.42 25.06 -58.85
C ALA A 26 2.35 23.99 -58.28
N GLN A 27 3.25 23.44 -59.09
CA GLN A 27 4.20 22.42 -58.65
C GLN A 27 5.26 22.98 -57.70
N ALA A 28 5.78 24.18 -57.98
CA ALA A 28 6.69 24.88 -57.07
C ALA A 28 6.01 25.23 -55.74
N ALA A 29 4.74 25.66 -55.76
CA ALA A 29 3.98 25.94 -54.54
C ALA A 29 3.76 24.67 -53.70
N LEU A 30 3.48 23.52 -54.33
CA LEU A 30 3.32 22.24 -53.65
C LEU A 30 4.64 21.77 -53.01
N GLU A 31 5.76 21.89 -53.72
CA GLU A 31 7.09 21.56 -53.19
C GLU A 31 7.47 22.44 -51.99
N ILE A 32 7.25 23.76 -52.10
CA ILE A 32 7.50 24.71 -51.01
C ILE A 32 6.61 24.39 -49.80
N THR A 33 5.32 24.15 -50.01
CA THR A 33 4.38 23.83 -48.92
C THR A 33 4.77 22.53 -48.21
N THR A 34 5.18 21.51 -48.97
CA THR A 34 5.62 20.22 -48.42
C THR A 34 6.90 20.37 -47.60
N LEU A 35 7.87 21.13 -48.12
CA LEU A 35 9.14 21.39 -47.44
C LEU A 35 8.94 22.18 -46.14
N VAL A 36 8.15 23.26 -46.20
CA VAL A 36 7.83 24.10 -45.03
C VAL A 36 7.07 23.28 -43.99
N SER A 37 6.08 22.48 -44.38
CA SER A 37 5.33 21.64 -43.44
C SER A 37 6.21 20.58 -42.78
N ALA A 38 7.11 19.95 -43.53
CA ALA A 38 8.07 19.00 -42.97
C ALA A 38 9.03 19.66 -41.97
N HIS A 39 9.50 20.87 -42.29
CA HIS A 39 10.39 21.62 -41.40
C HIS A 39 9.67 22.08 -40.12
N VAL A 40 8.44 22.59 -40.24
CA VAL A 40 7.59 22.95 -39.10
C VAL A 40 7.32 21.74 -38.20
N ASN A 41 7.02 20.57 -38.78
CA ASN A 41 6.81 19.35 -38.01
C ASN A 41 8.09 18.89 -37.27
N LEU A 42 9.26 19.02 -37.89
CA LEU A 42 10.53 18.72 -37.24
C LEU A 42 10.81 19.65 -36.07
N ILE A 43 10.64 20.96 -36.26
CA ILE A 43 10.82 21.97 -35.19
C ILE A 43 9.78 21.74 -34.08
N ALA A 44 8.52 21.47 -34.41
CA ALA A 44 7.48 21.21 -33.43
C ALA A 44 7.80 19.95 -32.59
N LYS A 45 8.33 18.89 -33.21
CA LYS A 45 8.75 17.67 -32.51
C LYS A 45 9.97 17.90 -31.60
N ASP A 46 10.94 18.69 -32.06
CA ASP A 46 12.15 19.03 -31.29
C ASP A 46 11.81 19.94 -30.08
N LEU A 47 10.94 20.93 -30.28
CA LEU A 47 10.42 21.78 -29.20
C LEU A 47 9.60 20.98 -28.19
N LEU A 48 8.73 20.07 -28.65
CA LEU A 48 7.94 19.22 -27.76
C LEU A 48 8.83 18.30 -26.93
N THR A 49 9.80 17.62 -27.55
CA THR A 49 10.72 16.71 -26.84
C THR A 49 11.63 17.44 -25.87
N THR A 50 12.12 18.64 -26.22
CA THR A 50 12.92 19.48 -25.31
C THR A 50 12.09 19.95 -24.12
N TYR A 51 10.85 20.39 -24.37
CA TYR A 51 9.93 20.80 -23.30
C TYR A 51 9.51 19.64 -22.40
N GLU A 52 9.21 18.46 -22.97
CA GLU A 52 8.90 17.24 -22.24
C GLU A 52 10.09 16.79 -21.39
N ALA A 53 11.31 16.77 -21.95
CA ALA A 53 12.52 16.42 -21.22
C ALA A 53 12.82 17.40 -20.08
N GLU A 54 12.65 18.70 -20.31
CA GLU A 54 12.78 19.69 -19.26
C GLU A 54 11.72 19.47 -18.17
N ARG A 55 10.44 19.37 -18.54
CA ARG A 55 9.33 19.09 -17.62
C ARG A 55 9.57 17.82 -16.79
N ASP A 56 10.04 16.76 -17.41
CA ASP A 56 10.28 15.47 -16.76
C ASP A 56 11.52 15.54 -15.85
N ALA A 57 12.59 16.23 -16.26
CA ALA A 57 13.73 16.49 -15.39
C ALA A 57 13.38 17.39 -14.19
N TRP A 58 12.44 18.33 -14.35
CA TRP A 58 11.91 19.13 -13.25
C TRP A 58 11.03 18.29 -12.31
N ARG A 59 10.17 17.42 -12.84
CA ARG A 59 9.35 16.47 -12.05
C ARG A 59 10.24 15.49 -11.26
N GLN A 60 11.25 14.93 -11.90
CA GLN A 60 12.22 14.01 -11.27
C GLN A 60 13.04 14.71 -10.18
N ARG A 61 13.54 15.94 -10.42
CA ARG A 61 14.25 16.72 -9.39
C ARG A 61 13.37 17.03 -8.19
N ARG A 62 12.09 17.37 -8.41
CA ARG A 62 11.13 17.61 -7.33
C ARG A 62 10.79 16.33 -6.56
N SER A 63 10.58 15.21 -7.27
CA SER A 63 10.35 13.90 -6.67
C SER A 63 11.55 13.47 -5.82
N ALA A 64 12.76 13.48 -6.39
CA ALA A 64 14.00 13.13 -5.68
C ALA A 64 14.24 14.00 -4.43
N SER A 65 13.91 15.30 -4.50
CA SER A 65 14.00 16.18 -3.33
C SER A 65 13.02 15.79 -2.22
N ARG A 66 11.80 15.37 -2.56
CA ARG A 66 10.82 14.85 -1.59
C ARG A 66 11.27 13.52 -1.01
N SER A 67 11.71 12.58 -1.84
CA SER A 67 12.22 11.28 -1.41
C SER A 67 13.40 11.43 -0.44
N ALA A 68 14.34 12.32 -0.75
CA ALA A 68 15.47 12.60 0.13
C ALA A 68 15.02 13.12 1.49
N ARG A 69 14.07 14.07 1.53
CA ARG A 69 13.54 14.61 2.80
C ARG A 69 12.78 13.56 3.61
N ILE A 70 11.98 12.71 2.97
CA ILE A 70 11.33 11.59 3.65
C ILE A 70 12.39 10.64 4.22
N SER A 71 13.42 10.31 3.46
CA SER A 71 14.51 9.44 3.94
C SER A 71 15.28 10.07 5.10
N ASP A 72 15.55 11.37 5.07
CA ASP A 72 16.21 12.08 6.17
C ASP A 72 15.38 11.97 7.46
N ILE A 73 14.07 12.23 7.36
CA ILE A 73 13.13 12.16 8.50
C ILE A 73 13.03 10.73 9.03
N LEU A 74 12.88 9.75 8.15
CA LEU A 74 12.80 8.33 8.54
C LEU A 74 14.11 7.80 9.14
N GLY A 75 15.25 8.38 8.76
CA GLY A 75 16.58 8.06 9.28
C GLY A 75 16.95 8.79 10.57
N ASP A 76 16.02 9.56 11.17
CA ASP A 76 16.25 10.39 12.36
C ASP A 76 17.42 11.39 12.19
N LEU A 77 17.64 11.85 10.95
CA LEU A 77 18.63 12.89 10.66
C LEU A 77 18.10 14.26 11.11
N PRO A 78 18.98 15.21 11.48
CA PRO A 78 18.56 16.58 11.78
C PRO A 78 17.96 17.25 10.54
N VAL A 79 16.70 17.68 10.61
CA VAL A 79 15.99 18.33 9.50
C VAL A 79 15.35 19.63 9.96
N ASP A 80 15.48 20.68 9.15
CA ASP A 80 14.67 21.90 9.29
C ASP A 80 13.22 21.59 8.90
N ILE A 81 12.33 21.61 9.90
CA ILE A 81 10.91 21.28 9.74
C ILE A 81 10.24 22.21 8.72
N GLY A 82 10.55 23.52 8.72
CA GLY A 82 9.91 24.45 7.80
C GLY A 82 10.31 24.18 6.35
N ALA A 83 11.58 23.92 6.11
CA ALA A 83 12.08 23.53 4.79
C ALA A 83 11.54 22.17 4.34
N ALA A 84 11.40 21.21 5.26
CA ALA A 84 10.82 19.91 4.97
C ALA A 84 9.33 20.00 4.64
N GLU A 85 8.52 20.71 5.43
CA GLU A 85 7.09 20.89 5.16
C GLU A 85 6.87 21.59 3.80
N ALA A 86 7.69 22.58 3.45
CA ALA A 86 7.63 23.26 2.15
C ALA A 86 7.99 22.34 0.98
N ALA A 87 9.01 21.50 1.14
CA ALA A 87 9.42 20.53 0.11
C ALA A 87 8.36 19.43 -0.09
N LEU A 88 7.78 18.94 1.00
CA LEU A 88 6.79 17.85 1.00
C LEU A 88 5.38 18.34 0.64
N GLY A 89 5.06 19.62 0.84
CA GLY A 89 3.69 20.11 0.77
C GLY A 89 2.78 19.53 1.85
N TYR A 90 3.39 19.09 2.96
CA TYR A 90 2.74 18.30 4.00
C TYR A 90 3.17 18.80 5.38
N ARG A 91 2.20 19.06 6.26
CA ARG A 91 2.48 19.52 7.62
C ARG A 91 2.96 18.35 8.47
N LEU A 92 4.09 18.48 9.17
CA LEU A 92 4.70 17.48 10.05
C LEU A 92 4.31 17.68 11.52
N SER A 93 3.76 18.83 11.90
CA SER A 93 3.34 19.10 13.29
C SER A 93 1.95 18.54 13.68
N GLN A 94 1.31 17.78 12.80
CA GLN A 94 -0.07 17.28 12.95
C GLN A 94 -0.12 15.82 13.38
N TYR A 95 -1.31 15.21 13.44
CA TYR A 95 -1.45 13.76 13.48
C TYR A 95 -1.34 13.17 12.06
N HIS A 96 -0.69 12.02 11.98
CA HIS A 96 -0.37 11.29 10.76
C HIS A 96 -0.91 9.87 10.87
N LEU A 97 -1.41 9.34 9.76
CA LEU A 97 -1.61 7.90 9.60
C LEU A 97 -0.72 7.40 8.47
N GLY A 98 0.24 6.54 8.80
CA GLY A 98 1.09 5.85 7.86
C GLY A 98 0.32 4.73 7.20
N VAL A 99 0.40 4.67 5.87
CA VAL A 99 -0.23 3.66 5.03
C VAL A 99 0.82 3.14 4.06
N ILE A 100 0.87 1.83 3.87
CA ILE A 100 1.66 1.20 2.81
C ILE A 100 0.69 0.43 1.94
N VAL A 101 0.70 0.72 0.64
CA VAL A 101 -0.14 0.05 -0.35
C VAL A 101 0.74 -0.74 -1.29
N TRP A 102 0.28 -1.93 -1.69
CA TRP A 102 0.95 -2.73 -2.70
C TRP A 102 -0.04 -3.53 -3.54
N ALA A 103 0.30 -3.76 -4.80
CA ALA A 103 -0.42 -4.68 -5.66
C ALA A 103 0.14 -6.10 -5.50
N GLU A 104 -0.74 -7.11 -5.43
CA GLU A 104 -0.33 -8.50 -5.60
C GLU A 104 -0.17 -8.76 -7.10
N ARG A 105 1.07 -9.01 -7.54
CA ARG A 105 1.49 -9.21 -8.94
C ARG A 105 0.34 -9.67 -9.86
N GLY A 106 -0.20 -8.73 -10.63
CA GLY A 106 -1.15 -8.96 -11.71
C GLY A 106 -0.50 -8.63 -13.04
N GLU A 107 -0.96 -9.28 -14.12
CA GLU A 107 -0.50 -8.97 -15.47
C GLU A 107 -1.01 -7.58 -15.90
N GLY A 108 -0.11 -6.61 -15.94
CA GLY A 108 -0.19 -5.49 -16.90
C GLY A 108 -1.18 -4.38 -16.59
N ALA A 109 -0.90 -3.55 -15.59
CA ALA A 109 -1.32 -2.16 -15.65
C ALA A 109 -0.10 -1.30 -16.06
N ASP A 110 -0.11 -0.78 -17.28
CA ASP A 110 0.64 0.45 -17.57
C ASP A 110 0.10 1.48 -16.57
N ASP A 111 0.92 1.86 -15.58
CA ASP A 111 0.62 2.81 -14.49
C ASP A 111 0.06 2.25 -13.16
N GLU A 112 0.66 1.17 -12.62
CA GLU A 112 0.34 0.68 -11.27
C GLU A 112 0.50 1.73 -10.15
N LEU A 113 1.51 2.60 -10.25
CA LEU A 113 1.79 3.59 -9.21
C LEU A 113 0.69 4.66 -9.09
N SER A 114 0.13 5.13 -10.22
CA SER A 114 -1.01 6.05 -10.15
C SER A 114 -2.23 5.37 -9.55
N HIS A 115 -2.49 4.10 -9.87
CA HIS A 115 -3.59 3.36 -9.23
C HIS A 115 -3.41 3.24 -7.71
N LEU A 116 -2.18 3.01 -7.23
CA LEU A 116 -1.88 3.00 -5.80
C LEU A 116 -2.08 4.39 -5.15
N GLU A 117 -1.68 5.47 -5.83
CA GLU A 117 -1.90 6.85 -5.36
C GLU A 117 -3.41 7.21 -5.30
N GLU A 118 -4.17 6.80 -6.31
CA GLU A 118 -5.63 6.95 -6.35
C GLU A 118 -6.30 6.16 -5.22
N ALA A 119 -5.87 4.93 -4.96
CA ALA A 119 -6.36 4.11 -3.85
C ALA A 119 -6.11 4.80 -2.50
N VAL A 120 -4.91 5.34 -2.28
CA VAL A 120 -4.58 6.14 -1.07
C VAL A 120 -5.47 7.38 -0.96
N THR A 121 -5.71 8.07 -2.07
CA THR A 121 -6.58 9.25 -2.10
C THR A 121 -8.03 8.89 -1.78
N ALA A 122 -8.52 7.74 -2.27
CA ALA A 122 -9.83 7.22 -1.96
C ALA A 122 -10.01 6.86 -0.47
N LEU A 123 -8.93 6.50 0.25
CA LEU A 123 -8.97 6.31 1.70
C LEU A 123 -9.23 7.61 2.46
N ALA A 124 -8.82 8.76 1.95
CA ALA A 124 -8.88 10.03 2.69
C ALA A 124 -10.33 10.52 2.94
N THR A 125 -11.17 10.47 1.90
CA THR A 125 -12.52 11.05 1.93
C THR A 125 -13.42 10.44 3.02
N PRO A 126 -13.57 9.10 3.13
CA PRO A 126 -14.49 8.49 4.10
C PRO A 126 -13.99 8.60 5.54
N LEU A 127 -12.68 8.77 5.71
CA LEU A 127 -12.03 9.05 6.99
C LEU A 127 -12.20 10.53 7.42
N GLY A 128 -12.83 11.37 6.59
CA GLY A 128 -13.08 12.78 6.91
C GLY A 128 -11.82 13.65 6.84
N ILE A 129 -10.83 13.20 6.07
CA ILE A 129 -9.54 13.87 5.92
C ILE A 129 -9.69 14.99 4.90
N ARG A 130 -9.24 16.20 5.26
CA ARG A 130 -9.39 17.41 4.43
C ARG A 130 -8.11 17.81 3.69
N GLY A 131 -6.96 17.25 4.08
CA GLY A 131 -5.68 17.50 3.43
C GLY A 131 -5.35 16.43 2.38
N HIS A 132 -4.44 16.76 1.47
CA HIS A 132 -3.95 15.79 0.50
C HIS A 132 -2.99 14.79 1.15
N PRO A 133 -3.17 13.48 0.92
CA PRO A 133 -2.19 12.46 1.31
C PRO A 133 -0.81 12.78 0.74
N LEU A 134 0.23 12.57 1.54
CA LEU A 134 1.60 12.54 1.03
C LEU A 134 1.86 11.14 0.48
N PHE A 135 1.91 10.96 -0.84
CA PHE A 135 2.27 9.70 -1.48
C PHE A 135 3.73 9.71 -1.95
N GLU A 136 4.44 8.62 -1.69
CA GLU A 136 5.84 8.40 -2.03
C GLU A 136 6.02 7.01 -2.65
N PRO A 137 6.27 6.91 -3.96
CA PRO A 137 6.61 5.65 -4.62
C PRO A 137 7.83 5.00 -3.99
N ARG A 138 7.76 3.70 -3.66
CA ARG A 138 8.90 2.95 -3.12
C ARG A 138 9.58 2.06 -4.17
N ASP A 139 8.77 1.40 -4.98
CA ASP A 139 9.15 0.57 -6.12
C ASP A 139 7.96 0.51 -7.09
N GLU A 140 8.04 -0.29 -8.15
CA GLU A 140 6.99 -0.37 -9.19
C GLU A 140 5.62 -0.84 -8.67
N HIS A 141 5.58 -1.56 -7.54
CA HIS A 141 4.39 -2.22 -7.02
C HIS A 141 4.02 -1.80 -5.59
N THR A 142 4.78 -0.90 -4.98
CA THR A 142 4.64 -0.48 -3.59
C THR A 142 4.70 1.04 -3.46
N GLY A 143 3.70 1.60 -2.78
CA GLY A 143 3.66 3.00 -2.40
C GLY A 143 3.62 3.19 -0.89
N TRP A 144 4.34 4.20 -0.39
CA TRP A 144 4.20 4.69 0.97
C TRP A 144 3.32 5.92 0.97
N ALA A 145 2.50 6.07 2.02
CA ALA A 145 1.67 7.23 2.16
C ALA A 145 1.48 7.69 3.60
N TRP A 146 1.25 8.98 3.78
CA TRP A 146 0.84 9.58 5.05
C TRP A 146 -0.42 10.39 4.87
N LEU A 147 -1.48 9.96 5.56
CA LEU A 147 -2.75 10.68 5.57
C LEU A 147 -2.71 11.79 6.65
N PRO A 148 -3.05 13.05 6.32
CA PRO A 148 -3.00 14.18 7.25
C PRO A 148 -4.26 14.23 8.13
N LEU A 149 -4.20 13.62 9.32
CA LEU A 149 -5.33 13.58 10.25
C LEU A 149 -5.60 14.93 10.96
N GLY A 150 -4.71 15.91 10.81
CA GLY A 150 -4.84 17.21 11.48
C GLY A 150 -4.78 17.06 13.00
N GLY A 151 -5.90 17.33 13.66
CA GLY A 151 -6.04 17.15 15.11
C GLY A 151 -6.61 15.80 15.56
N GLN A 152 -7.00 14.93 14.62
CA GLN A 152 -7.65 13.66 14.93
C GLN A 152 -6.61 12.61 15.37
N ASN A 153 -6.81 12.05 16.56
CA ASN A 153 -5.92 11.04 17.16
C ASN A 153 -6.48 9.61 17.08
N ASN A 154 -7.62 9.42 16.41
CA ASN A 154 -8.26 8.14 16.22
C ASN A 154 -8.83 8.06 14.80
N VAL A 155 -8.89 6.85 14.26
CA VAL A 155 -9.47 6.56 12.96
C VAL A 155 -10.39 5.36 13.11
N ASP A 156 -11.58 5.45 12.52
CA ASP A 156 -12.53 4.34 12.52
C ASP A 156 -12.08 3.26 11.53
N HIS A 157 -11.49 2.19 12.07
CA HIS A 157 -10.94 1.09 11.28
C HIS A 157 -12.02 0.36 10.45
N ALA A 158 -13.28 0.34 10.91
CA ALA A 158 -14.37 -0.31 10.18
C ALA A 158 -14.64 0.36 8.81
N LYS A 159 -14.29 1.65 8.68
CA LYS A 159 -14.43 2.37 7.40
C LYS A 159 -13.45 1.88 6.35
N PHE A 160 -12.26 1.40 6.72
CA PHE A 160 -11.30 0.91 5.72
C PHE A 160 -11.84 -0.28 4.94
N ALA A 161 -12.45 -1.26 5.64
CA ALA A 161 -12.98 -2.47 5.01
C ALA A 161 -14.02 -2.17 3.93
N ALA A 162 -14.89 -1.18 4.17
CA ALA A 162 -15.88 -0.74 3.20
C ALA A 162 -15.26 -0.08 1.95
N ILE A 163 -14.14 0.62 2.10
CA ILE A 163 -13.46 1.33 1.01
C ILE A 163 -12.70 0.37 0.12
N THR A 164 -11.96 -0.57 0.72
CA THR A 164 -11.18 -1.53 -0.07
C THR A 164 -12.05 -2.54 -0.81
N ALA A 165 -13.28 -2.76 -0.34
CA ALA A 165 -14.25 -3.59 -1.04
C ALA A 165 -14.75 -2.96 -2.36
N SER A 166 -14.62 -1.63 -2.52
CA SER A 166 -15.02 -0.94 -3.76
C SER A 166 -13.86 -0.73 -4.74
N TRP A 167 -12.69 -1.31 -4.50
CA TRP A 167 -11.55 -1.18 -5.41
C TRP A 167 -11.58 -2.26 -6.48
N ASP A 168 -11.50 -1.83 -7.74
CA ASP A 168 -11.53 -2.72 -8.91
C ASP A 168 -10.27 -3.60 -9.02
N LEU A 169 -9.16 -3.17 -8.43
CA LEU A 169 -7.89 -3.90 -8.42
C LEU A 169 -7.55 -4.50 -7.04
N PRO A 170 -6.82 -5.64 -7.00
CA PRO A 170 -6.37 -6.25 -5.75
C PRO A 170 -5.20 -5.47 -5.13
N VAL A 171 -5.52 -4.35 -4.48
CA VAL A 171 -4.57 -3.58 -3.67
C VAL A 171 -4.69 -4.01 -2.22
N SER A 172 -3.56 -4.37 -1.64
CA SER A 172 -3.41 -4.65 -0.21
C SER A 172 -2.85 -3.43 0.50
N VAL A 173 -3.26 -3.23 1.75
CA VAL A 173 -3.05 -2.01 2.54
C VAL A 173 -2.56 -2.40 3.93
N ALA A 174 -1.45 -1.84 4.38
CA ALA A 174 -1.01 -1.90 5.76
C ALA A 174 -1.09 -0.51 6.39
N VAL A 175 -1.62 -0.43 7.61
CA VAL A 175 -1.96 0.83 8.27
C VAL A 175 -1.32 0.87 9.65
N GLY A 176 -0.63 1.97 9.96
CA GLY A 176 -0.12 2.27 11.28
C GLY A 176 -1.21 2.74 12.25
N ALA A 177 -0.82 3.33 13.37
CA ALA A 177 -1.75 4.03 14.26
C ALA A 177 -1.64 5.56 14.05
N PRO A 178 -2.67 6.35 14.39
CA PRO A 178 -2.55 7.80 14.45
C PRO A 178 -1.43 8.23 15.40
N GLN A 179 -0.47 9.01 14.91
CA GLN A 179 0.67 9.50 15.70
C GLN A 179 0.96 10.97 15.40
N LYS A 180 1.46 11.73 16.38
CA LYS A 180 1.64 13.18 16.28
C LYS A 180 3.09 13.60 16.04
N GLY A 181 3.30 14.63 15.23
CA GLY A 181 4.59 15.28 15.07
C GLY A 181 5.55 14.49 14.18
N VAL A 182 6.78 15.00 14.03
CA VAL A 182 7.86 14.34 13.26
C VAL A 182 8.13 12.91 13.74
N ALA A 183 8.29 12.72 15.06
CA ALA A 183 8.44 11.38 15.62
C ALA A 183 7.23 10.48 15.32
N GLY A 184 6.02 11.06 15.29
CA GLY A 184 4.81 10.35 14.92
C GLY A 184 4.77 9.95 13.45
N PHE A 185 5.23 10.82 12.55
CA PHE A 185 5.38 10.54 11.11
C PHE A 185 6.25 9.30 10.86
N VAL A 186 7.38 9.20 11.58
CA VAL A 186 8.27 8.03 11.53
C VAL A 186 7.61 6.80 12.16
N ARG A 187 7.04 6.95 13.36
CA ARG A 187 6.47 5.84 14.12
C ARG A 187 5.30 5.17 13.40
N THR A 188 4.38 5.96 12.83
CA THR A 188 3.22 5.40 12.11
C THR A 188 3.63 4.65 10.84
N HIS A 189 4.68 5.09 10.15
CA HIS A 189 5.25 4.38 9.00
C HIS A 189 5.96 3.08 9.43
N SER A 190 6.72 3.09 10.53
CA SER A 190 7.33 1.88 11.09
C SER A 190 6.26 0.85 11.46
N GLN A 191 5.16 1.29 12.09
CA GLN A 191 4.01 0.45 12.40
C GLN A 191 3.31 -0.11 11.16
N ALA A 192 3.15 0.68 10.09
CA ALA A 192 2.61 0.18 8.83
C ALA A 192 3.54 -0.87 8.19
N ASN A 193 4.86 -0.72 8.27
CA ASN A 193 5.81 -1.75 7.81
C ASN A 193 5.69 -3.04 8.62
N GLN A 194 5.51 -2.94 9.94
CA GLN A 194 5.27 -4.10 10.80
C GLN A 194 3.97 -4.84 10.39
N ALA A 195 2.89 -4.10 10.15
CA ALA A 195 1.64 -4.68 9.66
C ALA A 195 1.78 -5.31 8.27
N ARG A 196 2.55 -4.69 7.36
CA ARG A 196 2.88 -5.28 6.04
C ARG A 196 3.69 -6.56 6.17
N ALA A 197 4.64 -6.63 7.10
CA ALA A 197 5.42 -7.84 7.33
C ALA A 197 4.50 -9.01 7.73
N VAL A 198 3.50 -8.76 8.59
CA VAL A 198 2.47 -9.77 8.90
C VAL A 198 1.69 -10.16 7.64
N ALA A 199 1.27 -9.19 6.83
CA ALA A 199 0.54 -9.45 5.59
C ALA A 199 1.28 -10.38 4.62
N GLN A 200 2.60 -10.24 4.51
CA GLN A 200 3.43 -11.05 3.59
C GLN A 200 3.55 -12.52 4.02
N VAL A 201 3.41 -12.81 5.32
CA VAL A 201 3.40 -14.19 5.85
C VAL A 201 2.00 -14.70 6.12
N ALA A 202 1.00 -13.83 6.12
CA ALA A 202 -0.37 -14.18 6.42
C ALA A 202 -0.91 -15.18 5.39
N ARG A 203 -1.66 -16.16 5.89
CA ARG A 203 -2.29 -17.21 5.07
C ARG A 203 -3.80 -17.02 4.97
N VAL A 204 -4.31 -15.88 5.45
CA VAL A 204 -5.75 -15.57 5.49
C VAL A 204 -6.20 -15.08 4.11
N PRO A 205 -7.28 -15.63 3.53
CA PRO A 205 -7.73 -15.27 2.18
C PRO A 205 -8.30 -13.85 2.03
N THR A 206 -8.63 -13.15 3.11
CA THR A 206 -9.68 -12.10 3.08
C THR A 206 -9.42 -10.72 3.68
N PRO A 207 -8.39 -10.40 4.47
CA PRO A 207 -8.11 -9.01 4.74
C PRO A 207 -7.16 -8.43 3.70
N ARG A 208 -7.66 -7.52 2.87
CA ARG A 208 -6.82 -6.58 2.10
C ARG A 208 -6.25 -5.47 2.98
N ILE A 209 -6.63 -5.40 4.26
CA ILE A 209 -6.19 -4.36 5.20
C ILE A 209 -5.57 -5.00 6.44
N PHE A 210 -4.37 -4.55 6.77
CA PHE A 210 -3.58 -4.99 7.90
C PHE A 210 -3.32 -3.79 8.79
N SER A 211 -4.06 -3.65 9.89
CA SER A 211 -3.90 -2.55 10.83
C SER A 211 -2.97 -2.96 11.97
N ILE A 212 -2.00 -2.12 12.33
CA ILE A 212 -1.16 -2.37 13.51
C ILE A 212 -1.99 -2.41 14.81
N ALA A 213 -3.16 -1.76 14.85
CA ALA A 213 -4.04 -1.80 16.01
C ALA A 213 -4.59 -3.21 16.25
N ASP A 214 -4.84 -3.95 15.17
CA ASP A 214 -5.32 -5.34 15.22
C ASP A 214 -4.17 -6.33 15.33
N LEU A 215 -2.98 -5.96 14.83
CA LEU A 215 -1.84 -6.85 14.66
C LEU A 215 -0.71 -6.64 15.67
N GLY A 216 -0.79 -5.69 16.60
CA GLY A 216 0.37 -5.24 17.39
C GLY A 216 1.19 -6.37 18.06
N ALA A 217 0.52 -7.34 18.67
CA ALA A 217 1.19 -8.51 19.26
C ALA A 217 1.75 -9.46 18.18
N VAL A 218 0.97 -9.71 17.13
CA VAL A 218 1.35 -10.58 15.99
C VAL A 218 2.57 -10.03 15.27
N ALA A 219 2.59 -8.72 15.00
CA ALA A 219 3.67 -8.01 14.36
C ALA A 219 4.98 -8.07 15.15
N LEU A 220 4.91 -7.92 16.49
CA LEU A 220 6.08 -8.06 17.35
C LEU A 220 6.63 -9.49 17.30
N MET A 221 5.75 -10.49 17.33
CA MET A 221 6.13 -11.90 17.31
C MET A 221 6.59 -12.39 15.92
N CYS A 222 6.19 -11.73 14.84
CA CYS A 222 6.74 -11.97 13.50
C CYS A 222 8.24 -11.61 13.40
N SER A 223 8.79 -10.81 14.32
CA SER A 223 10.24 -10.55 14.34
C SER A 223 11.07 -11.79 14.69
N ASP A 224 10.47 -12.77 15.39
CA ASP A 224 11.05 -14.09 15.66
C ASP A 224 9.95 -15.17 15.61
N LEU A 225 9.68 -15.67 14.41
CA LEU A 225 8.69 -16.73 14.18
C LEU A 225 9.00 -18.03 14.93
N SER A 226 10.27 -18.30 15.25
CA SER A 226 10.66 -19.50 15.98
C SER A 226 10.24 -19.41 17.45
N ALA A 227 10.51 -18.27 18.08
CA ALA A 227 10.02 -17.95 19.42
C ALA A 227 8.49 -17.88 19.46
N GLY A 228 7.87 -17.29 18.43
CA GLY A 228 6.42 -17.23 18.28
C GLY A 228 5.78 -18.63 18.23
N ARG A 229 6.33 -19.56 17.43
CA ARG A 229 5.86 -20.95 17.35
C ARG A 229 6.00 -21.70 18.68
N ALA A 230 7.14 -21.55 19.35
CA ALA A 230 7.36 -22.18 20.66
C ALA A 230 6.37 -21.65 21.71
N TRP A 231 6.17 -20.34 21.75
CA TRP A 231 5.22 -19.71 22.67
C TRP A 231 3.77 -20.10 22.39
N VAL A 232 3.36 -20.20 21.11
CA VAL A 232 2.03 -20.71 20.73
C VAL A 232 1.85 -22.15 21.22
N ALA A 233 2.86 -23.01 21.07
CA ALA A 233 2.81 -24.38 21.56
C ALA A 233 2.69 -24.44 23.10
N ASP A 234 3.40 -23.57 23.83
CA ASP A 234 3.32 -23.51 25.30
C ASP A 234 1.95 -23.02 25.79
N VAL A 235 1.34 -22.04 25.09
CA VAL A 235 0.07 -21.43 25.51
C VAL A 235 -1.15 -22.28 25.13
N LEU A 236 -1.16 -22.82 23.90
CA LEU A 236 -2.29 -23.56 23.34
C LEU A 236 -2.17 -25.08 23.57
N GLY A 237 -0.98 -25.60 23.84
CA GLY A 237 -0.75 -27.03 24.03
C GLY A 237 -1.28 -27.85 22.85
N PRO A 238 -2.17 -28.84 23.08
CA PRO A 238 -2.78 -29.63 22.00
C PRO A 238 -3.52 -28.79 20.95
N LEU A 239 -4.01 -27.59 21.30
CA LEU A 239 -4.69 -26.70 20.36
C LEU A 239 -3.77 -26.05 19.34
N ALA A 240 -2.44 -26.25 19.42
CA ALA A 240 -1.47 -25.79 18.43
C ALA A 240 -1.31 -26.74 17.21
N ALA A 241 -2.02 -27.86 17.16
CA ALA A 241 -1.96 -28.81 16.04
C ALA A 241 -2.56 -28.23 14.74
N SER A 242 -1.98 -28.52 13.57
CA SER A 242 -2.44 -27.97 12.29
C SER A 242 -3.64 -28.71 11.65
N ASP A 243 -4.32 -29.60 12.37
CA ASP A 243 -5.43 -30.38 11.81
C ASP A 243 -6.77 -29.60 11.78
N PRO A 244 -7.70 -29.95 10.87
CA PRO A 244 -8.98 -29.24 10.73
C PRO A 244 -9.87 -29.27 11.98
N ALA A 245 -9.83 -30.35 12.77
CA ALA A 245 -10.68 -30.45 13.95
C ALA A 245 -10.20 -29.49 15.05
N THR A 246 -8.89 -29.32 15.18
CA THR A 246 -8.29 -28.35 16.10
C THR A 246 -8.44 -26.92 15.60
N GLU A 247 -8.43 -26.69 14.29
CA GLU A 247 -8.74 -25.39 13.69
C GLU A 247 -10.16 -24.90 14.03
N ASP A 248 -11.15 -25.79 13.98
CA ASP A 248 -12.53 -25.54 14.39
C ASP A 248 -12.64 -25.12 15.86
N LEU A 249 -11.84 -25.76 16.73
CA LEU A 249 -11.77 -25.42 18.16
C LEU A 249 -11.11 -24.05 18.37
N ARG A 250 -9.98 -23.77 17.71
CA ARG A 250 -9.34 -22.45 17.76
C ARG A 250 -10.28 -21.34 17.30
N THR A 251 -11.00 -21.55 16.20
CA THR A 251 -11.99 -20.61 15.66
C THR A 251 -13.10 -20.34 16.67
N THR A 252 -13.63 -21.40 17.30
CA THR A 252 -14.68 -21.27 18.31
C THR A 252 -14.19 -20.52 19.54
N LEU A 253 -12.98 -20.83 20.03
CA LEU A 253 -12.38 -20.17 21.19
C LEU A 253 -12.13 -18.69 20.93
N ARG A 254 -11.57 -18.37 19.76
CA ARG A 254 -11.28 -16.98 19.35
C ARG A 254 -12.56 -16.13 19.37
N GLU A 255 -13.64 -16.63 18.78
CA GLU A 255 -14.91 -15.89 18.74
C GLU A 255 -15.59 -15.78 20.12
N PHE A 256 -15.49 -16.84 20.93
CA PHE A 256 -15.95 -16.81 22.32
C PHE A 256 -15.24 -15.73 23.13
N LEU A 257 -13.92 -15.61 23.01
CA LEU A 257 -13.14 -14.59 23.72
C LEU A 257 -13.40 -13.17 23.18
N ARG A 258 -13.47 -12.99 21.85
CA ARG A 258 -13.83 -11.70 21.21
C ARG A 258 -15.19 -11.17 21.65
N THR A 259 -16.16 -12.05 21.90
CA THR A 259 -17.50 -11.69 22.39
C THR A 259 -17.59 -11.56 23.91
N GLY A 260 -16.45 -11.46 24.60
CA GLY A 260 -16.38 -11.28 26.06
C GLY A 260 -16.66 -12.55 26.87
N GLY A 261 -16.55 -13.73 26.26
CA GLY A 261 -16.87 -15.00 26.89
C GLY A 261 -18.37 -15.32 26.92
N SER A 262 -19.12 -14.81 25.95
CA SER A 262 -20.56 -15.03 25.82
C SER A 262 -20.88 -16.16 24.84
N TYR A 263 -21.40 -17.27 25.36
CA TYR A 263 -21.81 -18.41 24.51
C TYR A 263 -22.89 -18.03 23.49
N ALA A 264 -23.82 -17.15 23.86
CA ALA A 264 -24.90 -16.74 22.95
C ALA A 264 -24.37 -15.86 21.82
N ALA A 265 -23.52 -14.88 22.13
CA ALA A 265 -22.96 -13.99 21.12
C ALA A 265 -22.00 -14.75 20.19
N ALA A 266 -21.16 -15.64 20.73
CA ALA A 266 -20.29 -16.49 19.92
C ALA A 266 -21.08 -17.45 19.02
N ALA A 267 -22.17 -18.04 19.51
CA ALA A 267 -23.05 -18.90 18.73
C ALA A 267 -23.68 -18.13 17.54
N THR A 268 -24.13 -16.89 17.78
CA THR A 268 -24.61 -16.01 16.72
C THR A 268 -23.53 -15.71 15.68
N ALA A 269 -22.34 -15.29 16.12
CA ALA A 269 -21.24 -14.95 15.21
C ALA A 269 -20.75 -16.15 14.37
N LEU A 270 -20.70 -17.34 14.98
CA LEU A 270 -20.29 -18.58 14.31
C LEU A 270 -21.43 -19.26 13.53
N HIS A 271 -22.66 -18.74 13.58
CA HIS A 271 -23.85 -19.38 13.01
C HIS A 271 -24.06 -20.83 13.53
N MET A 272 -23.81 -21.03 14.82
CA MET A 272 -23.91 -22.33 15.50
C MET A 272 -25.02 -22.33 16.56
N HIS A 273 -25.46 -23.52 16.97
CA HIS A 273 -26.31 -23.64 18.14
C HIS A 273 -25.51 -23.37 19.43
N LYS A 274 -26.11 -22.66 20.41
CA LYS A 274 -25.47 -22.32 21.69
C LYS A 274 -24.85 -23.53 22.39
N ASN A 275 -25.55 -24.67 22.43
CA ASN A 275 -25.06 -25.89 23.08
C ASN A 275 -23.79 -26.43 22.41
N SER A 276 -23.65 -26.25 21.09
CA SER A 276 -22.45 -26.67 20.36
C SER A 276 -21.24 -25.84 20.77
N VAL A 277 -21.42 -24.53 20.98
CA VAL A 277 -20.35 -23.65 21.50
C VAL A 277 -19.99 -24.05 22.92
N VAL A 278 -20.97 -24.26 23.80
CA VAL A 278 -20.73 -24.73 25.19
C VAL A 278 -19.92 -26.01 25.19
N TYR A 279 -20.32 -27.01 24.41
CA TYR A 279 -19.61 -28.27 24.28
C TYR A 279 -18.16 -28.08 23.80
N ARG A 280 -17.95 -27.29 22.74
CA ARG A 280 -16.60 -27.03 22.20
C ARG A 280 -15.71 -26.32 23.23
N ILE A 281 -16.23 -25.33 23.96
CA ILE A 281 -15.48 -24.64 25.02
C ILE A 281 -15.10 -25.59 26.15
N HIS A 282 -16.00 -26.47 26.60
CA HIS A 282 -15.62 -27.47 27.61
C HIS A 282 -14.55 -28.43 27.10
N LYS A 283 -14.68 -28.91 25.86
CA LYS A 283 -13.64 -29.75 25.23
C LYS A 283 -12.29 -29.03 25.14
N ILE A 284 -12.30 -27.72 24.86
CA ILE A 284 -11.11 -26.86 24.86
C ILE A 284 -10.50 -26.77 26.27
N GLU A 285 -11.31 -26.52 27.30
CA GLU A 285 -10.85 -26.45 28.69
C GLU A 285 -10.25 -27.78 29.15
N ASP A 286 -10.83 -28.92 28.75
CA ASP A 286 -10.30 -30.25 29.02
C ASP A 286 -8.92 -30.45 28.36
N GLN A 287 -8.72 -29.94 27.14
CA GLN A 287 -7.44 -30.01 26.42
C GLN A 287 -6.38 -29.06 26.98
N LEU A 288 -6.79 -27.88 27.45
CA LEU A 288 -5.91 -26.89 28.06
C LEU A 288 -5.56 -27.22 29.52
N GLY A 289 -6.39 -28.05 30.18
CA GLY A 289 -6.27 -28.35 31.61
C GLY A 289 -6.57 -27.16 32.53
N ARG A 290 -7.18 -26.10 32.01
CA ARG A 290 -7.52 -24.86 32.74
C ARG A 290 -8.75 -24.17 32.16
N ASN A 291 -9.35 -23.26 32.93
CA ASN A 291 -10.44 -22.45 32.41
C ASN A 291 -9.92 -21.50 31.32
N VAL A 292 -10.70 -21.29 30.25
CA VAL A 292 -10.31 -20.39 29.15
C VAL A 292 -10.26 -18.91 29.56
N ARG A 293 -10.76 -18.56 30.75
CA ARG A 293 -10.65 -17.22 31.34
C ARG A 293 -9.32 -17.04 32.10
N ASP A 294 -8.64 -18.13 32.46
CA ASP A 294 -7.34 -18.07 33.13
C ASP A 294 -6.25 -17.84 32.08
N GLY A 295 -5.46 -16.76 32.21
CA GLY A 295 -4.49 -16.40 31.19
C GLY A 295 -5.14 -16.01 29.85
N ARG A 296 -6.31 -15.34 29.93
CA ARG A 296 -7.11 -14.93 28.78
C ARG A 296 -6.30 -14.14 27.74
N LEU A 297 -5.45 -13.21 28.18
CA LEU A 297 -4.69 -12.36 27.28
C LEU A 297 -3.69 -13.17 26.45
N GLU A 298 -3.02 -14.14 27.08
CA GLU A 298 -2.11 -15.06 26.43
C GLU A 298 -2.85 -15.92 25.40
N LEU A 299 -4.02 -16.47 25.76
CA LEU A 299 -4.87 -17.23 24.84
C LEU A 299 -5.34 -16.39 23.65
N GLU A 300 -5.85 -15.17 23.87
CA GLU A 300 -6.29 -14.27 22.80
C GLU A 300 -5.14 -13.98 21.82
N ASN A 301 -3.97 -13.63 22.35
CA ASN A 301 -2.79 -13.35 21.52
C ASN A 301 -2.32 -14.59 20.73
N ALA A 302 -2.27 -15.77 21.35
CA ALA A 302 -1.87 -17.01 20.68
C ALA A 302 -2.87 -17.40 19.57
N LEU A 303 -4.17 -17.17 19.79
CA LEU A 303 -5.20 -17.40 18.78
C LEU A 303 -5.13 -16.41 17.63
N GLU A 304 -4.82 -15.12 17.89
CA GLU A 304 -4.57 -14.16 16.82
C GLU A 304 -3.34 -14.56 15.99
N LEU A 305 -2.23 -14.99 16.62
CA LEU A 305 -1.08 -15.53 15.87
C LEU A 305 -1.49 -16.68 14.95
N CYS A 306 -2.21 -17.67 15.48
CA CYS A 306 -2.67 -18.82 14.71
C CYS A 306 -3.60 -18.39 13.56
N TYR A 307 -4.50 -17.44 13.82
CA TYR A 307 -5.42 -16.92 12.81
C TYR A 307 -4.68 -16.24 11.65
N TRP A 308 -3.72 -15.35 11.96
CA TRP A 308 -3.00 -14.59 10.94
C TRP A 308 -1.93 -15.42 10.22
N LEU A 309 -1.16 -16.21 10.95
CA LEU A 309 0.05 -16.87 10.45
C LEU A 309 -0.16 -18.35 10.09
N GLY A 310 -1.26 -18.96 10.55
CA GLY A 310 -1.60 -20.36 10.25
C GLY A 310 -0.46 -21.33 10.53
N GLY A 311 -0.15 -22.19 9.57
CA GLY A 311 0.92 -23.21 9.66
C GLY A 311 2.33 -22.67 9.96
N ALA A 312 2.58 -21.36 9.83
CA ALA A 312 3.86 -20.75 10.18
C ALA A 312 4.11 -20.73 11.71
N VAL A 313 3.07 -20.83 12.53
CA VAL A 313 3.17 -20.86 14.01
C VAL A 313 2.52 -22.09 14.65
N LEU A 314 1.84 -22.92 13.87
CA LEU A 314 1.28 -24.19 14.34
C LEU A 314 2.33 -25.31 14.33
N ALA A 315 2.15 -26.32 15.18
CA ALA A 315 2.96 -27.54 15.09
C ALA A 315 2.63 -28.27 13.78
N ALA A 316 3.66 -28.77 13.08
CA ALA A 316 3.47 -29.56 11.88
C ALA A 316 2.65 -30.82 12.22
N ASP A 317 1.72 -31.19 11.36
CA ASP A 317 0.96 -32.42 11.48
C ASP A 317 1.92 -33.62 11.54
N PRO A 318 1.96 -34.41 12.63
CA PRO A 318 2.77 -35.61 12.70
C PRO A 318 2.35 -36.69 11.67
N TYR A 319 1.24 -36.49 10.95
CA TYR A 319 0.71 -37.40 9.93
C TYR A 319 0.61 -36.81 8.51
N GLY A 320 1.29 -35.68 8.22
CA GLY A 320 1.22 -35.03 6.92
C GLY A 320 1.68 -35.90 5.75
N THR A 321 0.75 -36.20 4.83
CA THR A 321 1.00 -36.56 3.42
C THR A 321 1.50 -35.37 2.61
#